data_AF-A0A5N5IE01-F1
#
_entry.id   AF-A0A5N5IE01-F1
#
_cell.length_a   1.000
_cell.length_b   1.000
_cell.length_c   1.000
_cell.angle_alpha   90.00
_cell.angle_beta   90.00
_cell.angle_gamma   90.00
#
_symmetry.space_group_name_H-M   'P 1'
#
loop_
_entity.id
_entity.type
_entity.pdbx_description
1 polymer ?
#
loop_
_entity_poly.entity_id
_entity_poly.type
_entity_poly.pdbx_seq_one_letter_code
_entity_poly.pdbx_strand_id
1 'polypeptide(L)'
;MPNVLRCMLLPCCDCWAEIFQNYSPTVNDMALFFSPGDFERSKQQYFSLLELLETRDMALRTNINGVSLLIFSSKRLDKDSYGSDVESFLWGAYYPAKGRLAAPPLLNYDSQANAANVEQ
;
A
#
# COMPACT_ATOMS: atom_id res chain seq x y z
N MET A 1 0.89 16.48 -4.17
CA MET A 1 1.80 15.70 -3.29
C MET A 1 2.85 16.64 -2.72
N PRO A 2 3.24 16.52 -1.44
CA PRO A 2 4.29 17.35 -0.86
C PRO A 2 5.66 16.99 -1.45
N ASN A 3 6.56 17.98 -1.58
CA ASN A 3 7.92 17.76 -2.07
C ASN A 3 8.80 16.94 -1.10
N VAL A 4 8.42 16.91 0.19
CA VAL A 4 9.13 16.17 1.23
C VAL A 4 8.11 15.38 2.05
N LEU A 5 8.30 14.07 2.11
CA LEU A 5 7.54 13.19 2.99
C LEU A 5 8.32 12.96 4.28
N ARG A 6 7.69 13.27 5.41
CA ARG A 6 8.24 12.89 6.72
C ARG A 6 7.73 11.50 7.05
N CYS A 7 8.65 10.55 7.14
CA CYS A 7 8.33 9.15 7.36
C CYS A 7 8.82 8.69 8.74
N MET A 8 8.03 7.83 9.37
CA MET A 8 8.47 7.01 10.50
C MET A 8 8.77 5.60 9.99
N LEU A 9 9.85 5.01 10.49
CA LEU A 9 10.21 3.63 10.22
C LEU A 9 9.51 2.74 11.26
N LEU A 10 8.86 1.67 10.81
CA LEU A 10 8.12 0.73 11.67
C LEU A 10 8.28 -0.71 11.16
N PRO A 11 8.22 -1.72 12.04
CA PRO A 11 8.19 -3.11 11.64
C PRO A 11 7.00 -3.39 10.72
N CYS A 12 7.17 -4.20 9.67
CA CYS A 12 6.05 -4.55 8.79
C CYS A 12 4.93 -5.26 9.56
N CYS A 13 5.26 -6.14 10.52
CA CYS A 13 4.27 -6.89 11.29
C CYS A 13 3.26 -5.99 12.01
N ASP A 14 3.68 -4.82 12.48
CA ASP A 14 2.83 -3.87 13.19
C ASP A 14 1.75 -3.26 12.30
N CYS A 15 2.02 -3.11 11.00
CA CYS A 15 1.09 -2.51 10.06
C CYS A 15 0.42 -3.53 9.11
N TRP A 16 1.03 -4.69 8.89
CA TRP A 16 0.58 -5.64 7.88
C TRP A 16 -0.84 -6.17 8.15
N ALA A 17 -1.08 -6.61 9.38
CA ALA A 17 -2.39 -7.12 9.79
C ALA A 17 -3.46 -6.01 9.78
N GLU A 18 -3.07 -4.76 10.07
CA GLU A 18 -4.01 -3.63 10.09
C GLU A 18 -4.53 -3.29 8.68
N ILE A 19 -3.68 -3.38 7.66
CA ILE A 19 -4.02 -3.00 6.28
C ILE A 19 -4.57 -4.18 5.50
N PHE A 20 -3.85 -5.30 5.52
CA PHE A 20 -4.09 -6.41 4.60
C PHE A 20 -4.83 -7.56 5.26
N GLN A 21 -5.19 -7.51 6.54
CA GLN A 21 -5.99 -8.57 7.19
C GLN A 21 -5.48 -10.01 6.91
N ASN A 22 -4.16 -10.16 6.72
CA ASN A 22 -3.45 -11.38 6.32
C ASN A 22 -3.61 -11.86 4.85
N TYR A 23 -4.20 -11.08 3.93
CA TYR A 23 -4.09 -11.35 2.49
C TYR A 23 -2.76 -10.83 1.91
N SER A 24 -2.28 -11.46 0.84
CA SER A 24 -1.07 -11.03 0.13
C SER A 24 -1.40 -9.87 -0.82
N PRO A 25 -0.80 -8.69 -0.65
CA PRO A 25 -1.08 -7.56 -1.55
C PRO A 25 -0.55 -7.84 -2.96
N THR A 26 -1.31 -7.35 -3.92
CA THR A 26 -1.03 -7.42 -5.36
C THR A 26 -0.80 -6.03 -5.91
N VAL A 27 -0.41 -5.93 -7.18
CA VAL A 27 -0.26 -4.62 -7.86
C VAL A 27 -1.57 -3.81 -7.83
N ASN A 28 -2.74 -4.45 -7.72
CA ASN A 28 -4.03 -3.74 -7.62
C ASN A 28 -4.19 -2.98 -6.30
N ASP A 29 -3.45 -3.35 -5.26
CA ASP A 29 -3.45 -2.67 -3.96
C ASP A 29 -2.48 -1.47 -3.94
N MET A 30 -1.68 -1.31 -4.99
CA MET A 30 -0.71 -0.22 -5.11
C MET A 30 -1.42 1.10 -5.44
N ALA A 31 -1.32 2.04 -4.51
CA ALA A 31 -1.80 3.40 -4.74
C ALA A 31 -0.75 4.31 -5.37
N LEU A 32 0.53 4.06 -5.06
CA LEU A 32 1.66 4.89 -5.51
C LEU A 32 2.88 4.04 -5.81
N PHE A 33 3.64 4.49 -6.79
CA PHE A 33 4.99 4.00 -7.09
C PHE A 33 5.99 5.12 -6.82
N PHE A 34 7.14 4.77 -6.24
CA PHE A 34 8.24 5.71 -5.99
C PHE A 34 9.44 5.32 -6.83
N SER A 35 9.83 6.19 -7.75
CA SER A 35 11.09 6.05 -8.49
C SER A 35 12.24 6.72 -7.74
N PRO A 36 13.48 6.28 -7.94
CA PRO A 36 14.64 7.07 -7.53
C PRO A 36 14.65 8.43 -8.25
N GLY A 37 15.33 9.40 -7.66
CA GLY A 37 15.59 10.68 -8.33
C GLY A 37 16.64 10.56 -9.43
N ASP A 38 16.74 11.59 -10.28
CA ASP A 38 17.59 11.55 -11.47
C ASP A 38 19.09 11.53 -11.18
N PHE A 39 19.50 12.09 -10.03
CA PHE A 39 20.90 12.18 -9.64
C PHE A 39 21.41 10.87 -9.07
N GLU A 40 22.68 10.53 -9.37
CA GLU A 40 23.32 9.29 -8.89
C GLU A 40 23.28 9.15 -7.36
N ARG A 41 23.46 10.25 -6.62
CA ARG A 41 23.32 10.25 -5.16
C ARG A 41 21.90 9.83 -4.74
N SER A 42 20.87 10.35 -5.42
CA SER A 42 19.48 10.03 -5.12
C SER A 42 19.16 8.57 -5.40
N LYS A 43 19.71 8.00 -6.48
CA LYS A 43 19.61 6.56 -6.77
C LYS A 43 20.26 5.71 -5.68
N GLN A 44 21.49 6.04 -5.28
CA GLN A 44 22.19 5.33 -4.22
C GLN A 44 21.41 5.37 -2.90
N GLN A 45 20.93 6.54 -2.49
CA GLN A 45 20.12 6.69 -1.28
C GLN A 45 18.81 5.91 -1.34
N TYR A 46 18.16 5.89 -2.51
CA TYR A 46 16.95 5.12 -2.74
C TYR A 46 17.20 3.61 -2.58
N PHE A 47 18.24 3.07 -3.21
CA PHE A 47 18.56 1.64 -3.09
C PHE A 47 19.04 1.26 -1.69
N SER A 48 19.80 2.11 -1.00
CA SER A 48 20.17 1.88 0.41
C SER A 48 18.94 1.88 1.33
N LEU A 49 17.95 2.74 1.07
CA LEU A 49 16.68 2.71 1.81
C LEU A 49 15.91 1.43 1.52
N LEU A 50 15.84 1.02 0.25
CA LEU A 50 15.16 -0.20 -0.16
C LEU A 50 15.78 -1.45 0.49
N GLU A 51 17.11 -1.57 0.46
CA GLU A 51 17.85 -2.63 1.16
C GLU A 51 17.56 -2.61 2.67
N LEU A 52 17.56 -1.44 3.30
CA LEU A 52 17.24 -1.31 4.73
C LEU A 52 15.84 -1.85 5.06
N LEU A 53 14.82 -1.50 4.26
CA LEU A 53 13.44 -1.96 4.48
C LEU A 53 13.33 -3.48 4.31
N GLU A 54 14.03 -4.04 3.34
CA GLU A 54 14.01 -5.48 3.05
C GLU A 54 14.75 -6.30 4.10
N THR A 55 16.00 -5.92 4.41
CA THR A 55 16.84 -6.68 5.34
C THR A 55 16.30 -6.65 6.76
N ARG A 56 15.64 -5.56 7.16
CA ARG A 56 15.11 -5.39 8.53
C ARG A 56 13.64 -5.69 8.67
N ASP A 57 12.97 -6.07 7.59
CA ASP A 57 11.51 -6.22 7.56
C ASP A 57 10.75 -4.99 8.10
N MET A 58 11.06 -3.84 7.51
CA MET A 58 10.48 -2.55 7.92
C MET A 58 9.64 -1.94 6.79
N ALA A 59 8.71 -1.10 7.19
CA ALA A 59 7.92 -0.23 6.35
C ALA A 59 8.15 1.23 6.75
N LEU A 60 7.76 2.15 5.86
CA LEU A 60 7.67 3.56 6.19
C LEU A 60 6.21 3.97 6.32
N ARG A 61 5.90 4.79 7.32
CA ARG A 61 4.59 5.42 7.49
C ARG A 61 4.72 6.93 7.39
N THR A 62 3.82 7.54 6.63
CA THR A 62 3.64 8.98 6.61
C THR A 62 2.16 9.34 6.68
N ASN A 63 1.86 10.58 7.06
CA ASN A 63 0.51 11.11 7.02
C ASN A 63 0.49 12.31 6.07
N ILE A 64 -0.40 12.26 5.08
CA ILE A 64 -0.59 13.32 4.09
C ILE A 64 -2.03 13.80 4.25
N ASN A 65 -2.21 15.02 4.74
CA ASN A 65 -3.53 15.66 4.91
C ASN A 65 -4.56 14.79 5.65
N GLY A 66 -4.13 14.07 6.70
CA GLY A 66 -5.02 13.21 7.48
C GLY A 66 -5.18 11.78 6.96
N VAL A 67 -4.63 11.45 5.79
CA VAL A 67 -4.60 10.09 5.24
C VAL A 67 -3.25 9.45 5.55
N SER A 68 -3.24 8.23 6.10
CA SER A 68 -1.98 7.51 6.32
C SER A 68 -1.57 6.83 5.02
N LEU A 69 -0.29 6.94 4.68
CA LEU A 69 0.35 6.23 3.58
C LEU A 69 1.43 5.33 4.16
N LEU A 70 1.38 4.05 3.80
CA LEU A 70 2.40 3.08 4.14
C LEU A 70 3.17 2.72 2.88
N ILE A 71 4.50 2.65 3.01
CA ILE A 71 5.42 2.44 1.90
C ILE A 71 6.27 1.21 2.19
N PHE A 72 6.31 0.30 1.23
CA PHE A 72 6.96 -1.01 1.33
C PHE A 72 7.91 -1.23 0.14
N SER A 73 8.80 -2.22 0.26
CA SER A 73 9.49 -2.78 -0.91
C SER A 73 8.53 -3.64 -1.73
N SER A 74 8.71 -3.68 -3.04
CA SER A 74 7.98 -4.55 -3.97
C SER A 74 8.17 -6.02 -3.67
N LYS A 75 9.23 -6.44 -2.95
CA LYS A 75 9.39 -7.83 -2.45
C LYS A 75 8.25 -8.31 -1.54
N ARG A 76 7.42 -7.38 -1.06
CA ARG A 76 6.22 -7.66 -0.26
C ARG A 76 4.97 -7.86 -1.11
N LEU A 77 5.00 -7.51 -2.39
CA LEU A 77 3.96 -7.89 -3.34
C LEU A 77 4.11 -9.35 -3.72
N ASP A 78 3.00 -9.98 -4.10
CA ASP A 78 3.04 -11.32 -4.65
C ASP A 78 3.98 -11.37 -5.88
N LYS A 79 4.87 -12.35 -5.93
CA LYS A 79 5.90 -12.46 -6.99
C LYS A 79 5.28 -12.68 -8.37
N ASP A 80 4.08 -13.24 -8.41
CA ASP A 80 3.33 -13.44 -9.66
C ASP A 80 2.74 -12.13 -10.20
N SER A 81 2.80 -11.05 -9.41
CA SER A 81 2.17 -9.76 -9.75
C SER A 81 3.11 -8.77 -10.45
N TYR A 82 4.43 -8.93 -10.34
CA TYR A 82 5.41 -8.10 -11.04
C TYR A 82 6.60 -8.98 -11.47
N GLY A 83 6.86 -9.04 -12.78
CA GLY A 83 7.76 -10.04 -13.38
C GLY A 83 9.15 -10.14 -12.74
N SER A 84 9.76 -11.33 -12.81
CA SER A 84 11.02 -11.68 -12.13
C SER A 84 12.20 -10.76 -12.43
N ASP A 85 12.17 -10.06 -13.56
CA ASP A 85 13.27 -9.24 -14.08
C ASP A 85 13.16 -7.76 -13.67
N VAL A 86 12.14 -7.39 -12.90
CA VAL A 86 11.93 -6.01 -12.45
C VAL A 86 12.76 -5.76 -11.18
N GLU A 87 13.65 -4.77 -11.24
CA GLU A 87 14.39 -4.31 -10.06
C GLU A 87 13.43 -3.95 -8.92
N SER A 88 13.82 -4.25 -7.69
CA SER A 88 12.98 -3.96 -6.53
C SER A 88 12.73 -2.45 -6.41
N PHE A 89 11.49 -2.09 -6.07
CA PHE A 89 11.06 -0.71 -6.00
C PHE A 89 10.20 -0.44 -4.76
N LEU A 90 9.99 0.83 -4.43
CA LEU A 90 9.13 1.25 -3.35
C LEU A 90 7.72 1.54 -3.86
N TRP A 91 6.73 1.04 -3.14
CA TRP A 91 5.32 1.23 -3.45
C TRP A 91 4.55 1.61 -2.21
N GLY A 92 3.44 2.33 -2.42
CA GLY A 92 2.62 2.85 -1.34
C GLY A 92 1.18 2.34 -1.38
N ALA A 93 0.62 2.07 -0.21
CA ALA A 93 -0.80 1.79 0.00
C ALA A 93 -1.41 2.81 0.97
N TYR A 94 -2.58 3.34 0.63
CA TYR A 94 -3.33 4.18 1.56
C TYR A 94 -3.98 3.32 2.64
N TYR A 95 -3.89 3.80 3.88
CA TYR A 95 -4.57 3.21 5.01
C TYR A 95 -5.38 4.27 5.76
N PRO A 96 -6.65 4.02 6.11
CA PRO A 96 -7.42 4.94 6.92
C PRO A 96 -6.70 5.24 8.23
N ALA A 97 -6.51 6.51 8.58
CA ALA A 97 -6.02 6.84 9.90
C ALA A 97 -7.03 6.33 10.94
N LYS A 98 -6.61 5.38 11.79
CA LYS A 98 -7.40 4.85 12.92
C LYS A 98 -7.85 6.05 13.77
N GLY A 99 -9.14 6.39 13.69
CA GLY A 99 -9.70 7.62 14.26
C GLY A 99 -10.70 8.38 13.38
N ARG A 100 -10.89 8.00 12.10
CA ARG A 100 -12.01 8.49 11.26
C ARG A 100 -12.81 7.37 10.59
N LEU A 101 -13.11 6.31 11.33
CA LEU A 101 -14.26 5.46 10.99
C LEU A 101 -15.54 6.27 11.27
N ALA A 102 -15.91 7.11 10.33
CA ALA A 102 -17.26 7.63 10.15
C ALA A 102 -17.47 7.94 8.66
N ALA A 103 -17.17 6.97 7.81
CA ALA A 103 -17.88 6.84 6.54
C ALA A 103 -18.50 5.44 6.56
N PRO A 104 -19.84 5.30 6.44
CA PRO A 104 -20.47 4.00 6.34
C PRO A 104 -19.88 3.23 5.15
N PRO A 105 -19.89 1.88 5.18
CA PRO A 105 -19.54 1.09 4.01
C PRO A 105 -20.40 1.56 2.84
N LEU A 106 -19.76 2.09 1.79
CA LEU A 106 -20.48 2.43 0.57
C LEU A 106 -20.87 1.12 -0.11
N LEU A 107 -22.18 0.85 -0.01
CA LEU A 107 -23.01 0.04 -0.87
C LEU A 107 -22.63 -1.44 -1.00
N ASN A 108 -23.29 -2.21 -0.14
CA ASN A 108 -23.82 -3.52 -0.49
C ASN A 108 -24.56 -3.41 -1.85
N TYR A 109 -23.94 -3.90 -2.92
CA TYR A 109 -24.64 -4.16 -4.17
C TYR A 109 -25.45 -5.45 -3.95
N ASP A 110 -26.65 -5.31 -3.39
CA ASP A 110 -27.64 -6.36 -3.35
C ASP A 110 -28.07 -6.69 -4.80
N SER A 111 -27.42 -7.67 -5.39
CA SER A 111 -27.98 -8.44 -6.50
C SER A 111 -29.02 -9.42 -5.94
N GLN A 112 -30.14 -8.89 -5.46
CA GLN A 112 -31.42 -9.61 -5.42
C GLN A 112 -32.37 -8.98 -6.46
N ALA A 113 -32.04 -9.17 -7.74
CA ALA A 113 -33.09 -9.52 -8.70
C ALA A 113 -33.18 -11.05 -8.56
N ASN A 114 -34.23 -11.63 -7.98
CA ASN A 114 -35.47 -11.92 -8.68
C ASN A 114 -36.57 -12.19 -7.64
N ALA A 115 -37.54 -11.29 -7.49
CA ALA A 115 -38.79 -11.58 -6.82
C ALA A 115 -39.93 -11.48 -7.84
N ALA A 116 -40.59 -12.63 -8.03
CA ALA A 116 -42.00 -12.79 -8.39
C ALA A 116 -42.52 -12.04 -9.63
N ASN A 117 -42.52 -12.73 -10.78
CA ASN A 117 -43.63 -12.57 -11.72
C ASN A 117 -44.83 -13.36 -11.19
N VAL A 118 -45.81 -12.56 -10.80
CA VAL A 118 -47.18 -12.81 -10.37
C VAL A 118 -47.90 -13.87 -11.22
N GLU A 119 -48.46 -14.88 -10.55
CA GLU A 119 -49.65 -15.61 -11.01
C GLU A 119 -50.84 -14.64 -11.01
N GLN A 120 -51.49 -14.48 -12.17
CA GLN A 120 -52.96 -14.42 -12.32
C GLN A 120 -53.36 -14.54 -13.79
#